data_AF-A0A2P2KE77-F1
#
_entry.id   AF-A0A2P2KE77-F1
#
_cell.length_a   1.000
_cell.length_b   1.000
_cell.length_c   1.000
_cell.angle_alpha   90.00
_cell.angle_beta   90.00
_cell.angle_gamma   90.00
#
_symmetry.space_group_name_H-M   'P 1'
#
loop_
_entity.id
_entity.type
_entity.pdbx_description
1 polymer ?
#
loop_
_entity_poly.entity_id
_entity_poly.type
_entity_poly.pdbx_seq_one_letter_code
_entity_poly.pdbx_strand_id
1 'polypeptide(L)'
;MEMEKKKKIGEVGVDDIVKAGALSREEAKQLHSILQEAIAGASSDPRKVWQHLVAKRVLKPWHPHGLHQLFYYSVYAHWDPSNSGPPPYWFPSLYQSKLTNLGRAMEIHCPKLLGTSYKDPINSFSLFQKFSVQHPEAYWSIVLKELSVLFHEPPRCILDTSNQSRIGGAWLPGAVMNIAECCLQPSSHPRKDDYSVAVIWKDEGDNSTVNRMTLKELREQVMLVANALDATFEKGDAIAIDMPMTVHAVIIYLAIVLAGYVVVSIADSFVAKEIAIRLRVSNAKGIFTQDFIPRGGRKFPLYSRVVEANPLKAIVLPATGDALGVHLRMQDLSWRDFLSHVSCLPR
;
A
#
# COMPACT_ATOMS: atom_id res chain seq x y z
N MET A 1 -0.15 38.61 -6.64
CA MET A 1 -1.35 38.57 -7.51
C MET A 1 -2.51 38.93 -6.61
N GLU A 2 -2.97 40.17 -6.71
CA GLU A 2 -3.98 40.76 -5.82
C GLU A 2 -5.18 39.83 -5.68
N MET A 3 -5.65 39.65 -4.44
CA MET A 3 -6.93 39.03 -4.17
C MET A 3 -8.03 39.97 -4.68
N GLU A 4 -8.28 39.91 -5.99
CA GLU A 4 -9.58 40.31 -6.54
C GLU A 4 -10.63 39.68 -5.61
N LYS A 5 -11.50 40.52 -5.01
CA LYS A 5 -12.56 40.05 -4.12
C LYS A 5 -13.38 39.01 -4.88
N LYS A 6 -13.14 37.74 -4.56
CA LYS A 6 -13.84 36.62 -5.17
C LYS A 6 -15.32 36.81 -4.88
N LYS A 7 -16.13 36.91 -5.94
CA LYS A 7 -17.59 36.99 -5.84
C LYS A 7 -18.10 35.80 -5.02
N LYS A 8 -19.14 36.00 -4.23
CA LYS A 8 -19.84 34.87 -3.59
C LYS A 8 -20.51 34.03 -4.67
N ILE A 9 -20.70 32.74 -4.41
CA ILE A 9 -21.35 31.84 -5.38
C ILE A 9 -22.73 32.33 -5.84
N GLY A 10 -23.49 33.01 -4.96
CA GLY A 10 -24.79 33.61 -5.33
C GLY A 10 -24.69 34.84 -6.22
N GLU A 11 -23.52 35.47 -6.31
CA GLU A 11 -23.24 36.66 -7.13
C GLU A 11 -22.64 36.29 -8.50
N VAL A 12 -22.35 35.01 -8.74
CA VAL A 12 -21.81 34.52 -10.02
C VAL A 12 -22.89 34.62 -11.09
N GLY A 13 -22.71 35.51 -12.05
CA GLY A 13 -23.63 35.74 -13.16
C GLY A 13 -23.26 34.96 -14.43
N VAL A 14 -24.15 35.04 -15.43
CA VAL A 14 -23.95 34.43 -16.76
C VAL A 14 -22.66 34.93 -17.41
N ASP A 15 -22.36 36.22 -17.33
CA ASP A 15 -21.16 36.80 -17.96
C ASP A 15 -19.86 36.31 -17.28
N ASP A 16 -19.90 36.00 -15.98
CA ASP A 16 -18.76 35.39 -15.27
C ASP A 16 -18.52 33.95 -15.76
N ILE A 17 -19.60 33.19 -15.99
CA ILE A 17 -19.54 31.82 -16.52
C ILE A 17 -18.96 31.82 -17.94
N VAL A 18 -19.42 32.71 -18.81
CA VAL A 18 -18.90 32.85 -20.18
C VAL A 18 -17.39 33.18 -20.16
N LYS A 19 -16.96 34.08 -19.27
CA LYS A 19 -15.54 34.45 -19.11
C LYS A 19 -14.68 33.30 -18.58
N ALA A 20 -15.21 32.47 -17.69
CA ALA A 20 -14.46 31.40 -17.03
C ALA A 20 -14.21 30.16 -17.93
N GLY A 21 -14.83 30.12 -19.10
CA GLY A 21 -14.60 29.10 -20.10
C GLY A 21 -15.66 29.27 -21.17
N ALA A 22 -15.22 29.43 -22.43
CA ALA A 22 -16.02 29.86 -23.58
C ALA A 22 -17.18 28.90 -23.94
N LEU A 23 -18.18 28.83 -23.07
CA LEU A 23 -19.50 28.28 -23.32
C LEU A 23 -20.29 29.30 -24.13
N SER A 24 -21.21 28.83 -24.97
CA SER A 24 -22.22 29.70 -25.57
C SER A 24 -23.02 30.42 -24.48
N ARG A 25 -23.57 31.59 -24.81
CA ARG A 25 -24.34 32.36 -23.83
C ARG A 25 -25.58 31.59 -23.36
N GLU A 26 -26.13 30.75 -24.23
CA GLU A 26 -27.23 29.83 -23.98
C GLU A 26 -26.84 28.73 -22.96
N GLU A 27 -25.71 28.06 -23.16
CA GLU A 27 -25.18 27.07 -22.20
C GLU A 27 -24.86 27.73 -20.85
N ALA A 28 -24.29 28.94 -20.85
CA ALA A 28 -24.01 29.68 -19.63
C ALA A 28 -25.29 30.04 -18.87
N LYS A 29 -26.38 30.42 -19.57
CA LYS A 29 -27.70 30.66 -18.95
C LYS A 29 -28.27 29.38 -18.34
N GLN A 30 -28.18 28.26 -19.05
CA GLN A 30 -28.66 26.96 -18.52
C GLN A 30 -27.87 26.56 -17.27
N LEU A 31 -26.54 26.64 -17.32
CA LEU A 31 -25.68 26.33 -16.17
C LEU A 31 -25.94 27.29 -15.00
N HIS A 32 -26.17 28.58 -15.26
CA HIS A 32 -26.53 29.54 -14.24
C HIS A 32 -27.88 29.20 -13.59
N SER A 33 -28.90 28.81 -14.35
CA SER A 33 -30.19 28.37 -13.79
C SER A 33 -30.01 27.15 -12.87
N ILE A 34 -29.26 26.14 -13.33
CA ILE A 34 -28.95 24.94 -12.54
C ILE A 34 -28.17 25.31 -11.26
N LEU A 35 -27.23 26.25 -11.35
CA LEU A 35 -26.48 26.75 -10.20
C LEU A 35 -27.43 27.42 -9.19
N GLN A 36 -28.28 28.35 -9.64
CA GLN A 36 -29.20 29.09 -8.78
C GLN A 36 -30.19 28.16 -8.08
N GLU A 37 -30.75 27.20 -8.80
CA GLU A 37 -31.60 26.15 -8.22
C GLU A 37 -30.85 25.31 -7.17
N ALA A 38 -29.59 24.97 -7.44
CA ALA A 38 -28.78 24.18 -6.51
C ALA A 38 -28.39 24.96 -5.23
N ILE A 39 -28.24 26.29 -5.29
CA ILE A 39 -27.91 27.11 -4.12
C ILE A 39 -29.14 27.63 -3.37
N ALA A 40 -30.32 27.68 -3.98
CA ALA A 40 -31.54 28.25 -3.38
C ALA A 40 -32.01 27.55 -2.09
N GLY A 41 -31.57 26.31 -1.85
CA GLY A 41 -31.84 25.56 -0.62
C GLY A 41 -30.58 25.19 0.18
N ALA A 42 -29.43 25.78 -0.16
CA ALA A 42 -28.15 25.39 0.44
C ALA A 42 -27.92 26.05 1.80
N SER A 43 -27.19 25.35 2.67
CA SER A 43 -26.76 25.87 3.98
C SER A 43 -25.82 27.07 3.83
N SER A 44 -25.72 27.91 4.86
CA SER A 44 -24.68 28.95 4.93
C SER A 44 -23.26 28.39 5.08
N ASP A 45 -23.10 27.11 5.43
CA ASP A 45 -21.78 26.46 5.49
C ASP A 45 -21.25 26.20 4.07
N PRO A 46 -20.15 26.84 3.65
CA PRO A 46 -19.62 26.69 2.29
C PRO A 46 -19.24 25.24 1.95
N ARG A 47 -18.90 24.41 2.95
CA ARG A 47 -18.65 22.97 2.73
C ARG A 47 -19.91 22.26 2.24
N LYS A 48 -21.05 22.55 2.86
CA LYS A 48 -22.35 21.96 2.50
C LYS A 48 -22.82 22.47 1.15
N VAL A 49 -22.60 23.75 0.84
CA VAL A 49 -22.87 24.31 -0.49
C VAL A 49 -22.06 23.56 -1.54
N TRP A 50 -20.73 23.46 -1.36
CA TRP A 50 -19.86 22.75 -2.31
C TRP A 50 -20.27 21.28 -2.46
N GLN A 51 -20.52 20.58 -1.35
CA GLN A 51 -20.99 19.20 -1.36
C GLN A 51 -22.30 19.04 -2.15
N HIS A 52 -23.24 19.98 -2.00
CA HIS A 52 -24.51 19.96 -2.74
C HIS A 52 -24.30 20.16 -4.25
N LEU A 53 -23.46 21.13 -4.65
CA LEU A 53 -23.13 21.37 -6.06
C LEU A 53 -22.48 20.15 -6.72
N VAL A 54 -21.57 19.48 -6.01
CA VAL A 54 -20.91 18.25 -6.47
C VAL A 54 -21.92 17.10 -6.57
N ALA A 55 -22.79 16.92 -5.56
CA ALA A 55 -23.81 15.86 -5.54
C ALA A 55 -24.83 16.02 -6.69
N LYS A 56 -25.23 17.26 -7.00
CA LYS A 56 -26.11 17.58 -8.14
C LYS A 56 -25.39 17.50 -9.49
N ARG A 57 -24.07 17.30 -9.51
CA ARG A 57 -23.22 17.29 -10.71
C ARG A 57 -23.44 18.55 -11.56
N VAL A 58 -23.51 19.72 -10.92
CA VAL A 58 -23.68 21.02 -11.60
C VAL A 58 -22.53 21.23 -12.59
N LEU A 59 -21.31 20.93 -12.17
CA LEU A 59 -20.13 20.91 -13.04
C LEU A 59 -19.89 19.48 -13.58
N LYS A 60 -19.42 19.40 -14.83
CA LYS A 60 -19.11 18.15 -15.53
C LYS A 60 -17.61 18.07 -15.82
N PRO A 61 -17.02 16.86 -15.93
CA PRO A 61 -15.57 16.72 -16.20
C PRO A 61 -15.07 17.40 -17.47
N TRP A 62 -15.95 17.58 -18.46
CA TRP A 62 -15.63 18.25 -19.72
C TRP A 62 -15.79 19.78 -19.68
N HIS A 63 -16.27 20.35 -18.58
CA HIS A 63 -16.32 21.81 -18.45
C HIS A 63 -14.90 22.39 -18.35
N PRO A 64 -14.67 23.61 -18.87
CA PRO A 64 -13.35 24.24 -18.81
C PRO A 64 -12.85 24.43 -17.37
N HIS A 65 -11.54 24.28 -17.16
CA HIS A 65 -10.95 24.38 -15.82
C HIS A 65 -11.25 25.70 -15.10
N GLY A 66 -11.26 26.82 -15.83
CA GLY A 66 -11.58 28.13 -15.25
C GLY A 66 -12.99 28.19 -14.65
N LEU A 67 -13.96 27.46 -15.20
CA LEU A 67 -15.32 27.37 -14.67
C LEU A 67 -15.36 26.59 -13.35
N HIS A 68 -14.57 25.51 -13.25
CA HIS A 68 -14.41 24.78 -11.99
C HIS A 68 -13.79 25.66 -10.91
N GLN A 69 -12.76 26.44 -11.27
CA GLN A 69 -12.12 27.38 -10.34
C GLN A 69 -13.09 28.47 -9.90
N LEU A 70 -13.84 29.07 -10.84
CA LEU A 70 -14.83 30.10 -10.54
C LEU A 70 -15.80 29.62 -9.47
N PHE A 71 -16.46 28.49 -9.67
CA PHE A 71 -17.48 28.00 -8.72
C PHE A 71 -16.86 27.62 -7.38
N TYR A 72 -15.75 26.89 -7.39
CA TYR A 72 -15.08 26.45 -6.15
C TYR A 72 -14.65 27.65 -5.31
N TYR A 73 -13.95 28.61 -5.90
CA TYR A 73 -13.47 29.78 -5.18
C TYR A 73 -14.58 30.77 -4.80
N SER A 74 -15.70 30.77 -5.53
CA SER A 74 -16.86 31.60 -5.18
C SER A 74 -17.65 31.00 -4.02
N VAL A 75 -17.71 29.67 -3.88
CA VAL A 75 -18.28 29.00 -2.70
C VAL A 75 -17.43 29.28 -1.47
N TYR A 76 -16.11 29.19 -1.60
CA TYR A 76 -15.15 29.41 -0.52
C TYR A 76 -14.63 30.85 -0.45
N ALA A 77 -15.38 31.84 -0.97
CA ALA A 77 -14.92 33.23 -1.08
C ALA A 77 -14.51 33.86 0.27
N HIS A 78 -15.09 33.39 1.37
CA HIS A 78 -14.77 33.82 2.74
C HIS A 78 -14.16 32.71 3.60
N TRP A 79 -13.66 31.65 2.96
CA TRP A 79 -12.97 30.60 3.68
C TRP A 79 -11.67 31.13 4.25
N ASP A 80 -11.48 31.01 5.56
CA ASP A 80 -10.22 31.35 6.23
C ASP A 80 -9.35 30.09 6.38
N PRO A 81 -8.30 29.94 5.56
CA PRO A 81 -7.46 28.76 5.61
C PRO A 81 -6.58 28.69 6.86
N SER A 82 -6.33 29.83 7.53
CA SER A 82 -5.50 29.88 8.73
C SER A 82 -6.19 29.21 9.92
N ASN A 83 -7.51 29.35 10.00
CA ASN A 83 -8.32 28.74 11.05
C ASN A 83 -8.89 27.37 10.64
N SER A 84 -9.31 27.20 9.38
CA SER A 84 -10.07 26.01 8.94
C SER A 84 -9.27 25.03 8.08
N GLY A 85 -8.00 25.31 7.82
CA GLY A 85 -7.17 24.55 6.88
C GLY A 85 -7.60 24.77 5.42
N PRO A 86 -7.06 24.00 4.46
CA PRO A 86 -7.41 24.15 3.06
C PRO A 86 -8.90 23.80 2.80
N PRO A 87 -9.62 24.55 1.95
CA PRO A 87 -11.01 24.25 1.65
C PRO A 87 -11.15 22.86 0.99
N PRO A 88 -12.11 22.03 1.41
CA PRO A 88 -12.25 20.69 0.86
C PRO A 88 -12.76 20.72 -0.58
N TYR A 89 -12.05 20.02 -1.47
CA TYR A 89 -12.39 19.95 -2.89
C TYR A 89 -13.33 18.78 -3.23
N TRP A 90 -13.26 17.69 -2.48
CA TRP A 90 -14.05 16.48 -2.73
C TRP A 90 -14.57 15.90 -1.44
N PHE A 91 -15.76 15.30 -1.51
CA PHE A 91 -16.38 14.58 -0.42
C PHE A 91 -16.81 13.19 -0.90
N PRO A 92 -16.54 12.13 -0.13
CA PRO A 92 -17.09 10.83 -0.46
C PRO A 92 -18.61 10.88 -0.30
N SER A 93 -19.33 10.23 -1.21
CA SER A 93 -20.75 9.99 -0.96
C SER A 93 -20.91 9.00 0.20
N LEU A 94 -22.05 9.08 0.90
CA LEU A 94 -22.39 8.10 1.92
C LEU A 94 -22.38 6.67 1.37
N TYR A 95 -22.94 6.49 0.17
CA TYR A 95 -22.92 5.22 -0.55
C TYR A 95 -21.50 4.68 -0.76
N GLN A 96 -20.59 5.47 -1.32
CA GLN A 96 -19.20 5.06 -1.54
C GLN A 96 -18.48 4.78 -0.21
N SER A 97 -18.72 5.60 0.82
CA SER A 97 -18.08 5.44 2.13
C SER A 97 -18.40 4.08 2.73
N LYS A 98 -19.68 3.64 2.65
CA LYS A 98 -20.12 2.32 3.11
C LYS A 98 -19.52 1.15 2.33
N LEU A 99 -19.07 1.36 1.10
CA LEU A 99 -18.45 0.32 0.27
C LEU A 99 -16.94 0.17 0.49
N THR A 100 -16.29 1.14 1.14
CA THR A 100 -14.87 1.01 1.51
C THR A 100 -14.68 -0.12 2.51
N ASN A 101 -13.46 -0.70 2.59
CA ASN A 101 -13.16 -1.74 3.59
C ASN A 101 -13.43 -1.26 5.02
N LEU A 102 -12.98 -0.05 5.35
CA LEU A 102 -13.22 0.55 6.66
C LEU A 102 -14.71 0.83 6.88
N GLY A 103 -15.42 1.38 5.89
CA GLY A 103 -16.85 1.65 6.01
C GLY A 103 -17.69 0.40 6.22
N ARG A 104 -17.37 -0.70 5.53
CA ARG A 104 -18.02 -2.00 5.78
C ARG A 104 -17.75 -2.50 7.19
N ALA A 105 -16.49 -2.44 7.66
CA ALA A 105 -16.16 -2.81 9.03
C ALA A 105 -16.90 -1.92 10.05
N MET A 106 -17.00 -0.62 9.81
CA MET A 106 -17.75 0.30 10.67
C MET A 106 -19.25 -0.03 10.69
N GLU A 107 -19.88 -0.28 9.53
CA GLU A 107 -21.29 -0.67 9.45
C GLU A 107 -21.57 -1.99 10.21
N ILE A 108 -20.65 -2.95 10.18
CA ILE A 108 -20.79 -4.24 10.86
C ILE A 108 -20.62 -4.09 12.38
N HIS A 109 -19.60 -3.35 12.82
CA HIS A 109 -19.15 -3.38 14.22
C HIS A 109 -19.61 -2.17 15.04
N CYS A 110 -19.63 -0.97 14.46
CA CYS A 110 -19.91 0.26 15.20
C CYS A 110 -21.32 0.35 15.79
N PRO A 111 -22.40 -0.24 15.23
CA PRO A 111 -23.69 -0.28 15.92
C PRO A 111 -23.61 -0.94 17.30
N LYS A 112 -22.72 -1.93 17.48
CA LYS A 112 -22.48 -2.58 18.77
C LYS A 112 -21.50 -1.80 19.64
N LEU A 113 -20.44 -1.24 19.04
CA LEU A 113 -19.38 -0.56 19.78
C LEU A 113 -19.78 0.85 20.26
N LEU A 114 -20.51 1.60 19.44
CA LEU A 114 -20.85 3.01 19.66
C LEU A 114 -22.36 3.20 19.95
N GLY A 115 -23.16 2.16 19.83
CA GLY A 115 -24.60 2.19 20.09
C GLY A 115 -25.33 3.24 19.24
N THR A 116 -26.21 3.99 19.88
CA THR A 116 -27.01 5.07 19.25
C THR A 116 -26.17 6.26 18.76
N SER A 117 -24.89 6.34 19.14
CA SER A 117 -23.98 7.37 18.64
C SER A 117 -23.45 7.07 17.23
N TYR A 118 -23.58 5.82 16.77
CA TYR A 118 -23.26 5.47 15.39
C TYR A 118 -24.34 6.00 14.44
N LYS A 119 -23.92 6.73 13.41
CA LYS A 119 -24.80 7.25 12.35
C LYS A 119 -24.44 6.62 11.01
N ASP A 120 -23.18 6.80 10.61
CA ASP A 120 -22.63 6.29 9.37
C ASP A 120 -21.09 6.42 9.38
N PRO A 121 -20.37 5.82 8.41
CA PRO A 121 -18.92 5.84 8.40
C PRO A 121 -18.29 7.23 8.33
N ILE A 122 -18.97 8.23 7.74
CA ILE A 122 -18.43 9.59 7.62
C ILE A 122 -18.60 10.30 8.96
N ASN A 123 -19.84 10.37 9.46
CA ASN A 123 -20.18 11.17 10.64
C ASN A 123 -19.69 10.53 11.94
N SER A 124 -19.44 9.22 11.95
CA SER A 124 -18.96 8.50 13.13
C SER A 124 -17.47 8.16 13.09
N PHE A 125 -16.73 8.54 12.04
CA PHE A 125 -15.30 8.23 11.92
C PHE A 125 -14.49 8.70 13.13
N SER A 126 -14.65 9.96 13.54
CA SER A 126 -13.91 10.51 14.70
C SER A 126 -14.25 9.79 16.00
N LEU A 127 -15.49 9.33 16.16
CA LEU A 127 -15.89 8.57 17.33
C LEU A 127 -15.28 7.16 17.32
N PHE A 128 -15.26 6.50 16.15
CA PHE A 128 -14.62 5.20 15.99
C PHE A 128 -13.09 5.29 16.17
N GLN A 129 -12.45 6.35 15.68
CA GLN A 129 -11.03 6.62 15.93
C GLN A 129 -10.74 6.85 17.41
N LYS A 130 -11.61 7.59 18.13
CA LYS A 130 -11.47 7.74 19.58
C LYS A 130 -11.62 6.40 20.30
N PHE A 131 -12.58 5.59 19.87
CA PHE A 131 -12.77 4.23 20.39
C PHE A 131 -11.53 3.36 20.17
N SER A 132 -10.90 3.39 18.99
CA SER A 132 -9.72 2.55 18.70
C SER A 132 -8.53 2.85 19.61
N VAL A 133 -8.36 4.10 20.03
CA VAL A 133 -7.33 4.52 20.99
C VAL A 133 -7.68 4.12 22.42
N GLN A 134 -8.94 4.28 22.80
CA GLN A 134 -9.39 4.01 24.19
C GLN A 134 -9.60 2.52 24.48
N HIS A 135 -9.88 1.71 23.46
CA HIS A 135 -10.20 0.29 23.58
C HIS A 135 -9.38 -0.56 22.58
N PRO A 136 -8.04 -0.58 22.70
CA PRO A 136 -7.17 -1.28 21.76
C PRO A 136 -7.46 -2.79 21.70
N GLU A 137 -7.80 -3.43 22.81
CA GLU A 137 -8.15 -4.85 22.89
C GLU A 137 -9.32 -5.20 21.95
N ALA A 138 -10.41 -4.44 22.04
CA ALA A 138 -11.60 -4.66 21.22
C ALA A 138 -11.35 -4.32 19.75
N TYR A 139 -10.69 -3.17 19.51
CA TYR A 139 -10.42 -2.70 18.15
C TYR A 139 -9.52 -3.66 17.37
N TRP A 140 -8.37 -4.04 17.93
CA TRP A 140 -7.42 -4.90 17.21
C TRP A 140 -7.91 -6.33 17.09
N SER A 141 -8.70 -6.84 18.04
CA SER A 141 -9.38 -8.13 17.88
C SER A 141 -10.29 -8.14 16.65
N ILE A 142 -11.01 -7.04 16.40
CA ILE A 142 -11.81 -6.87 15.17
C ILE A 142 -10.90 -6.80 13.95
N VAL A 143 -9.87 -5.95 13.97
CA VAL A 143 -8.97 -5.76 12.81
C VAL A 143 -8.27 -7.08 12.42
N LEU A 144 -7.71 -7.81 13.37
CA LEU A 144 -7.04 -9.09 13.11
C LEU A 144 -8.00 -10.12 12.49
N LYS A 145 -9.26 -10.13 12.93
CA LYS A 145 -10.31 -10.97 12.35
C LYS A 145 -10.70 -10.53 10.94
N GLU A 146 -10.90 -9.23 10.70
CA GLU A 146 -11.23 -8.69 9.37
C GLU A 146 -10.10 -8.92 8.35
N LEU A 147 -8.85 -8.91 8.83
CA LEU A 147 -7.66 -9.23 8.03
C LEU A 147 -7.44 -10.74 7.86
N SER A 148 -8.24 -11.59 8.51
CA SER A 148 -8.10 -13.05 8.53
C SER A 148 -6.69 -13.49 8.92
N VAL A 149 -6.11 -12.85 9.94
CA VAL A 149 -4.80 -13.25 10.47
C VAL A 149 -4.95 -14.61 11.16
N LEU A 150 -4.14 -15.57 10.71
CA LEU A 150 -4.11 -16.92 11.26
C LEU A 150 -3.09 -16.99 12.41
N PHE A 151 -3.56 -17.49 13.55
CA PHE A 151 -2.71 -17.83 14.69
C PHE A 151 -2.69 -19.35 14.85
N HIS A 152 -1.50 -19.93 14.96
CA HIS A 152 -1.36 -21.32 15.43
C HIS A 152 -1.61 -21.40 16.94
N GLU A 153 -1.08 -20.42 17.68
CA GLU A 153 -1.39 -20.19 19.09
C GLU A 153 -1.93 -18.76 19.22
N PRO A 154 -3.16 -18.56 19.72
CA PRO A 154 -3.72 -17.23 19.87
C PRO A 154 -3.01 -16.46 20.99
N PRO A 155 -2.92 -15.13 20.88
CA PRO A 155 -2.38 -14.31 21.96
C PRO A 155 -3.24 -14.40 23.22
N ARG A 156 -2.62 -14.23 24.39
CA ARG A 156 -3.33 -14.11 25.68
C ARG A 156 -4.19 -12.83 25.76
N CYS A 157 -3.70 -11.75 25.16
CA CYS A 157 -4.40 -10.46 25.00
C CYS A 157 -3.80 -9.70 23.81
N ILE A 158 -4.42 -8.61 23.35
CA ILE A 158 -3.87 -7.80 22.27
C ILE A 158 -2.62 -7.03 22.71
N LEU A 159 -2.68 -6.39 23.88
CA LEU A 159 -1.61 -5.52 24.37
C LEU A 159 -1.44 -5.67 25.88
N ASP A 160 -0.26 -6.13 26.29
CA ASP A 160 0.13 -6.19 27.70
C ASP A 160 1.01 -4.97 28.06
N THR A 161 0.48 -4.11 28.93
CA THR A 161 1.17 -2.92 29.44
C THR A 161 1.64 -3.07 30.89
N SER A 162 1.54 -4.28 31.47
CA SER A 162 1.92 -4.53 32.87
C SER A 162 3.40 -4.27 33.14
N ASN A 163 4.26 -4.47 32.14
CA ASN A 163 5.69 -4.21 32.24
C ASN A 163 6.06 -2.79 31.79
N GLN A 164 6.26 -1.89 32.75
CA GLN A 164 6.59 -0.49 32.51
C GLN A 164 7.97 -0.25 31.87
N SER A 165 8.89 -1.23 31.90
CA SER A 165 10.19 -1.09 31.23
C SER A 165 10.10 -1.24 29.71
N ARG A 166 9.01 -1.82 29.21
CA ARG A 166 8.72 -1.93 27.77
C ARG A 166 7.87 -0.74 27.33
N ILE A 167 8.53 0.31 26.84
CA ILE A 167 7.85 1.47 26.26
C ILE A 167 6.91 0.99 25.15
N GLY A 168 5.61 1.26 25.30
CA GLY A 168 4.58 0.83 24.34
C GLY A 168 3.98 -0.55 24.59
N GLY A 169 4.41 -1.29 25.62
CA GLY A 169 3.88 -2.60 25.98
C GLY A 169 4.33 -3.76 25.07
N ALA A 170 3.80 -4.95 25.31
CA ALA A 170 4.01 -6.14 24.50
C ALA A 170 2.73 -6.48 23.71
N TRP A 171 2.82 -6.48 22.39
CA TRP A 171 1.71 -6.83 21.50
C TRP A 171 1.62 -8.35 21.31
N LEU A 172 0.40 -8.87 21.35
CA LEU A 172 0.06 -10.27 21.09
C LEU A 172 0.92 -11.28 21.89
N PRO A 173 1.12 -11.10 23.21
CA PRO A 173 1.96 -11.98 24.00
C PRO A 173 1.48 -13.44 23.95
N GLY A 174 2.43 -14.34 23.68
CA GLY A 174 2.17 -15.77 23.56
C GLY A 174 1.62 -16.20 22.20
N ALA A 175 1.37 -15.27 21.27
CA ALA A 175 0.92 -15.65 19.94
C ALA A 175 2.04 -16.35 19.15
N VAL A 176 1.66 -17.40 18.43
CA VAL A 176 2.49 -18.06 17.41
C VAL A 176 1.77 -17.96 16.07
N MET A 177 2.42 -17.34 15.09
CA MET A 177 1.89 -17.16 13.73
C MET A 177 3.02 -17.03 12.71
N ASN A 178 2.70 -17.24 11.44
CA ASN A 178 3.56 -16.84 10.32
C ASN A 178 2.77 -15.94 9.36
N ILE A 179 3.22 -14.69 9.19
CA ILE A 179 2.50 -13.75 8.32
C ILE A 179 2.61 -14.12 6.83
N ALA A 180 3.71 -14.75 6.41
CA ALA A 180 3.86 -15.23 5.02
C ALA A 180 2.87 -16.37 4.72
N GLU A 181 2.55 -17.23 5.70
CA GLU A 181 1.51 -18.24 5.55
C GLU A 181 0.14 -17.58 5.27
N CYS A 182 -0.22 -16.54 6.02
CA CYS A 182 -1.46 -15.77 5.79
C CYS A 182 -1.53 -15.20 4.35
N CYS A 183 -0.39 -14.79 3.80
CA CYS A 183 -0.30 -14.29 2.43
C CYS A 183 -0.54 -15.40 1.39
N LEU A 184 -0.02 -16.61 1.62
CA LEU A 184 0.09 -17.70 0.64
C LEU A 184 -1.07 -18.71 0.66
N GLN A 185 -1.81 -18.79 1.76
CA GLN A 185 -2.96 -19.70 1.88
C GLN A 185 -4.23 -19.11 1.26
N PRO A 186 -5.12 -19.91 0.67
CA PRO A 186 -6.46 -19.47 0.28
C PRO A 186 -7.21 -18.86 1.45
N SER A 187 -8.10 -17.91 1.18
CA SER A 187 -8.95 -17.31 2.21
C SER A 187 -10.38 -17.17 1.70
N SER A 188 -11.35 -17.33 2.60
CA SER A 188 -12.74 -17.02 2.32
C SER A 188 -13.05 -15.53 2.44
N HIS A 189 -12.19 -14.77 3.13
CA HIS A 189 -12.38 -13.34 3.39
C HIS A 189 -11.03 -12.58 3.44
N PRO A 190 -10.69 -11.78 2.41
CA PRO A 190 -11.33 -11.73 1.10
C PRO A 190 -11.23 -13.08 0.38
N ARG A 191 -12.24 -13.39 -0.45
CA ARG A 191 -12.25 -14.65 -1.21
C ARG A 191 -11.07 -14.68 -2.18
N LYS A 192 -10.11 -15.57 -1.93
CA LYS A 192 -8.99 -15.92 -2.80
C LYS A 192 -8.78 -17.43 -2.79
N ASP A 193 -8.68 -18.02 -3.95
CA ASP A 193 -8.40 -19.44 -4.15
C ASP A 193 -7.04 -19.64 -4.84
N ASP A 194 -6.65 -20.89 -5.03
CA ASP A 194 -5.37 -21.26 -5.61
C ASP A 194 -5.15 -20.73 -7.04
N TYR A 195 -6.23 -20.47 -7.79
CA TYR A 195 -6.20 -19.98 -9.17
C TYR A 195 -6.26 -18.45 -9.26
N SER A 196 -6.48 -17.78 -8.13
CA SER A 196 -6.50 -16.33 -8.06
C SER A 196 -5.11 -15.76 -8.38
N VAL A 197 -5.06 -14.72 -9.21
CA VAL A 197 -3.79 -14.05 -9.56
C VAL A 197 -3.23 -13.37 -8.31
N ALA A 198 -2.02 -13.75 -7.91
CA ALA A 198 -1.34 -13.22 -6.74
C ALA A 198 -0.28 -12.16 -7.10
N VAL A 199 0.46 -12.38 -8.20
CA VAL A 199 1.49 -11.44 -8.67
C VAL A 199 1.26 -11.11 -10.14
N ILE A 200 1.37 -9.83 -10.47
CA ILE A 200 1.40 -9.33 -11.85
C ILE A 200 2.68 -8.52 -11.98
N TRP A 201 3.51 -8.83 -12.97
CA TRP A 201 4.76 -8.11 -13.19
C TRP A 201 5.07 -7.98 -14.67
N LYS A 202 6.07 -7.15 -14.95
CA LYS A 202 6.60 -6.91 -16.28
C LYS A 202 8.11 -6.91 -16.18
N ASP A 203 8.77 -7.66 -17.05
CA ASP A 203 10.22 -7.70 -17.09
C ASP A 203 10.75 -6.48 -17.85
N GLU A 204 11.89 -5.94 -17.39
CA GLU A 204 12.53 -4.81 -18.06
C GLU A 204 12.94 -5.22 -19.49
N GLY A 205 12.48 -4.47 -20.50
CA GLY A 205 12.82 -4.70 -21.90
C GLY A 205 11.76 -5.46 -22.71
N ASP A 206 10.82 -6.16 -22.07
CA ASP A 206 9.64 -6.71 -22.76
C ASP A 206 8.48 -5.71 -22.66
N ASN A 207 8.26 -4.93 -23.72
CA ASN A 207 7.19 -3.94 -23.71
C ASN A 207 5.78 -4.51 -23.92
N SER A 208 5.65 -5.77 -24.35
CA SER A 208 4.40 -6.39 -24.78
C SER A 208 3.77 -7.34 -23.78
N THR A 209 4.58 -8.05 -22.98
CA THR A 209 4.07 -9.12 -22.11
C THR A 209 3.88 -8.65 -20.68
N VAL A 210 2.68 -8.88 -20.14
CA VAL A 210 2.40 -8.73 -18.71
C VAL A 210 2.28 -10.14 -18.14
N ASN A 211 3.22 -10.49 -17.28
CA ASN A 211 3.27 -11.80 -16.65
C ASN A 211 2.30 -11.86 -15.46
N ARG A 212 1.83 -13.07 -15.16
CA ARG A 212 0.92 -13.35 -14.05
C ARG A 212 1.32 -14.64 -13.37
N MET A 213 1.15 -14.68 -12.06
CA MET A 213 1.38 -15.87 -11.24
C MET A 213 0.20 -16.04 -10.30
N THR A 214 -0.35 -17.24 -10.29
CA THR A 214 -1.43 -17.64 -9.41
C THR A 214 -0.94 -17.80 -7.97
N LEU A 215 -1.87 -17.81 -7.00
CA LEU A 215 -1.55 -18.03 -5.61
C LEU A 215 -0.86 -19.38 -5.38
N LYS A 216 -1.30 -20.43 -6.08
CA LYS A 216 -0.68 -21.75 -6.02
C LYS A 216 0.77 -21.73 -6.50
N GLU A 217 1.02 -21.18 -7.69
CA GLU A 217 2.38 -21.08 -8.24
C GLU A 217 3.30 -20.27 -7.32
N LEU A 218 2.81 -19.13 -6.79
CA LEU A 218 3.57 -18.33 -5.84
C LEU A 218 3.92 -19.16 -4.59
N ARG A 219 2.94 -19.87 -4.02
CA ARG A 219 3.13 -20.71 -2.84
C ARG A 219 4.16 -21.81 -3.08
N GLU A 220 4.09 -22.50 -4.21
CA GLU A 220 5.02 -23.56 -4.58
C GLU A 220 6.46 -23.05 -4.72
N GLN A 221 6.64 -21.90 -5.41
CA GLN A 221 7.95 -21.27 -5.55
C GLN A 221 8.50 -20.78 -4.20
N VAL A 222 7.67 -20.18 -3.36
CA VAL A 222 8.07 -19.73 -2.02
C VAL A 222 8.46 -20.92 -1.14
N MET A 223 7.71 -22.01 -1.17
CA MET A 223 8.03 -23.23 -0.42
C MET A 223 9.35 -23.85 -0.87
N LEU A 224 9.60 -23.91 -2.19
CA LEU A 224 10.85 -24.42 -2.74
C LEU A 224 12.06 -23.62 -2.23
N VAL A 225 11.98 -22.29 -2.29
CA VAL A 225 13.06 -21.40 -1.80
C VAL A 225 13.21 -21.52 -0.28
N ALA A 226 12.10 -21.65 0.45
CA ALA A 226 12.10 -21.82 1.89
C ALA A 226 12.78 -23.13 2.33
N ASN A 227 12.63 -24.21 1.56
CA ASN A 227 13.33 -25.46 1.79
C ASN A 227 14.82 -25.31 1.47
N ALA A 228 15.17 -24.65 0.35
CA ALA A 228 16.56 -24.40 -0.03
C ALA A 228 17.31 -23.58 1.03
N LEU A 229 16.61 -22.62 1.66
CA LEU A 229 17.14 -21.89 2.82
C LEU A 229 17.46 -22.84 3.98
N ASP A 230 16.55 -23.75 4.34
CA ASP A 230 16.74 -24.72 5.43
C ASP A 230 17.87 -25.72 5.17
N ALA A 231 18.20 -25.99 3.91
CA ALA A 231 19.34 -26.81 3.53
C ALA A 231 20.67 -26.02 3.54
N THR A 232 20.63 -24.69 3.57
CA THR A 232 21.81 -23.82 3.37
C THR A 232 22.20 -23.03 4.62
N PHE A 233 21.23 -22.67 5.47
CA PHE A 233 21.38 -21.75 6.60
C PHE A 233 20.77 -22.31 7.88
N GLU A 234 21.03 -21.65 9.01
CA GLU A 234 20.47 -22.02 10.32
C GLU A 234 19.28 -21.12 10.67
N LYS A 235 18.21 -21.71 11.24
CA LYS A 235 17.00 -20.96 11.62
C LYS A 235 17.35 -19.73 12.47
N GLY A 236 16.77 -18.58 12.10
CA GLY A 236 17.04 -17.29 12.75
C GLY A 236 18.19 -16.49 12.13
N ASP A 237 18.93 -17.07 11.18
CA ASP A 237 19.95 -16.32 10.43
C ASP A 237 19.36 -15.11 9.71
N ALA A 238 20.14 -14.03 9.67
CA ALA A 238 19.82 -12.86 8.87
C ALA A 238 20.25 -13.07 7.42
N ILE A 239 19.32 -12.94 6.49
CA ILE A 239 19.54 -13.15 5.06
C ILE A 239 19.21 -11.87 4.32
N ALA A 240 20.21 -11.32 3.64
CA ALA A 240 20.07 -10.08 2.90
C ALA A 240 19.50 -10.30 1.49
N ILE A 241 18.84 -9.26 0.97
CA ILE A 241 18.38 -9.18 -0.41
C ILE A 241 18.91 -7.87 -0.97
N ASP A 242 19.76 -7.95 -1.99
CA ASP A 242 20.23 -6.83 -2.79
C ASP A 242 19.88 -7.11 -4.25
N MET A 243 18.64 -6.78 -4.61
CA MET A 243 18.07 -7.06 -5.92
C MET A 243 17.04 -5.99 -6.30
N PRO A 244 16.86 -5.71 -7.61
CA PRO A 244 15.70 -5.01 -8.13
C PRO A 244 14.38 -5.70 -7.74
N MET A 245 13.27 -4.95 -7.82
CA MET A 245 11.91 -5.43 -7.56
C MET A 245 11.41 -6.40 -8.64
N THR A 246 11.97 -7.60 -8.67
CA THR A 246 11.57 -8.71 -9.54
C THR A 246 10.61 -9.66 -8.83
N VAL A 247 9.94 -10.53 -9.59
CA VAL A 247 9.12 -11.61 -9.00
C VAL A 247 9.94 -12.52 -8.07
N HIS A 248 11.20 -12.79 -8.42
CA HIS A 248 12.12 -13.56 -7.57
C HIS A 248 12.40 -12.86 -6.24
N ALA A 249 12.56 -11.54 -6.21
CA ALA A 249 12.76 -10.80 -4.96
C ALA A 249 11.54 -10.93 -4.02
N VAL A 250 10.31 -10.93 -4.57
CA VAL A 250 9.09 -11.19 -3.81
C VAL A 250 9.05 -12.61 -3.25
N ILE A 251 9.37 -13.61 -4.08
CA ILE A 251 9.43 -15.02 -3.68
C ILE A 251 10.47 -15.22 -2.56
N ILE A 252 11.68 -14.69 -2.73
CA ILE A 252 12.78 -14.79 -1.76
C ILE A 252 12.39 -14.13 -0.44
N TYR A 253 11.81 -12.92 -0.48
CA TYR A 253 11.36 -12.22 0.72
C TYR A 253 10.35 -13.06 1.51
N LEU A 254 9.30 -13.55 0.84
CA LEU A 254 8.29 -14.38 1.47
C LEU A 254 8.87 -15.71 1.99
N ALA A 255 9.82 -16.31 1.27
CA ALA A 255 10.47 -17.56 1.67
C ALA A 255 11.31 -17.41 2.94
N ILE A 256 12.09 -16.33 3.06
CA ILE A 256 12.88 -16.03 4.27
C ILE A 256 11.94 -15.89 5.48
N VAL A 257 10.84 -15.14 5.34
CA VAL A 257 9.84 -14.97 6.41
C VAL A 257 9.12 -16.28 6.73
N LEU A 258 8.65 -17.01 5.71
CA LEU A 258 7.97 -18.30 5.86
C LEU A 258 8.88 -19.31 6.56
N ALA A 259 10.18 -19.23 6.34
CA ALA A 259 11.16 -20.12 6.91
C ALA A 259 11.68 -19.70 8.28
N GLY A 260 11.25 -18.55 8.83
CA GLY A 260 11.66 -18.12 10.18
C GLY A 260 13.07 -17.52 10.23
N TYR A 261 13.55 -17.01 9.10
CA TYR A 261 14.79 -16.24 9.01
C TYR A 261 14.49 -14.74 9.10
N VAL A 262 15.54 -13.93 9.29
CA VAL A 262 15.41 -12.47 9.35
C VAL A 262 15.76 -11.87 7.98
N VAL A 263 14.80 -11.18 7.35
CA VAL A 263 15.07 -10.49 6.07
C VAL A 263 15.84 -9.20 6.32
N VAL A 264 16.88 -8.95 5.50
CA VAL A 264 17.62 -7.70 5.47
C VAL A 264 17.56 -7.10 4.06
N SER A 265 16.63 -6.17 3.83
CA SER A 265 16.50 -5.52 2.52
C SER A 265 17.57 -4.44 2.31
N ILE A 266 18.32 -4.55 1.21
CA ILE A 266 19.35 -3.61 0.78
C ILE A 266 18.96 -3.05 -0.58
N ALA A 267 19.08 -1.73 -0.76
CA ALA A 267 18.72 -1.10 -2.03
C ALA A 267 19.77 -1.44 -3.10
N ASP A 268 19.30 -1.91 -4.25
CA ASP A 268 20.08 -2.30 -5.44
C ASP A 268 20.91 -1.15 -6.06
N SER A 269 20.60 0.09 -5.68
CA SER A 269 21.32 1.31 -6.05
C SER A 269 22.52 1.64 -5.16
N PHE A 270 22.72 0.90 -4.06
CA PHE A 270 23.82 1.18 -3.13
C PHE A 270 25.18 0.77 -3.69
N VAL A 271 26.19 1.52 -3.24
CA VAL A 271 27.61 1.22 -3.47
C VAL A 271 28.08 0.15 -2.50
N ALA A 272 29.15 -0.57 -2.84
CA ALA A 272 29.67 -1.70 -2.06
C ALA A 272 29.85 -1.39 -0.56
N LYS A 273 30.34 -0.21 -0.21
CA LYS A 273 30.52 0.23 1.18
C LYS A 273 29.19 0.26 1.96
N GLU A 274 28.11 0.71 1.33
CA GLU A 274 26.79 0.81 1.95
C GLU A 274 26.13 -0.58 2.12
N ILE A 275 26.38 -1.48 1.17
CA ILE A 275 26.00 -2.90 1.26
C ILE A 275 26.73 -3.54 2.44
N ALA A 276 28.06 -3.38 2.53
CA ALA A 276 28.90 -3.94 3.59
C ALA A 276 28.47 -3.48 4.99
N ILE A 277 28.11 -2.20 5.15
CA ILE A 277 27.60 -1.67 6.43
C ILE A 277 26.35 -2.43 6.87
N ARG A 278 25.40 -2.66 5.95
CA ARG A 278 24.13 -3.35 6.26
C ARG A 278 24.37 -4.82 6.60
N LEU A 279 25.16 -5.52 5.80
CA LEU A 279 25.56 -6.91 6.07
C LEU A 279 26.19 -7.06 7.46
N ARG A 280 27.07 -6.12 7.84
CA ARG A 280 27.72 -6.13 9.15
C ARG A 280 26.76 -5.84 10.29
N VAL A 281 25.93 -4.79 10.18
CA VAL A 281 25.00 -4.39 11.26
C VAL A 281 23.93 -5.46 11.49
N SER A 282 23.50 -6.16 10.44
CA SER A 282 22.54 -7.24 10.55
C SER A 282 23.17 -8.61 10.87
N ASN A 283 24.51 -8.72 10.88
CA ASN A 283 25.22 -9.99 10.95
C ASN A 283 24.72 -11.01 9.90
N ALA A 284 24.52 -10.55 8.66
CA ALA A 284 23.94 -11.36 7.60
C ALA A 284 24.82 -12.57 7.26
N LYS A 285 24.21 -13.76 7.18
CA LYS A 285 24.88 -15.02 6.80
C LYS A 285 24.89 -15.28 5.31
N GLY A 286 23.92 -14.72 4.60
CA GLY A 286 23.81 -14.81 3.15
C GLY A 286 23.24 -13.54 2.54
N ILE A 287 23.43 -13.39 1.23
CA ILE A 287 22.78 -12.35 0.43
C ILE A 287 22.26 -12.93 -0.88
N PHE A 288 21.01 -12.66 -1.23
CA PHE A 288 20.50 -12.86 -2.59
C PHE A 288 20.80 -11.64 -3.44
N THR A 289 21.33 -11.86 -4.65
CA THR A 289 21.68 -10.80 -5.61
C THR A 289 21.46 -11.26 -7.04
N GLN A 290 21.56 -10.34 -8.00
CA GLN A 290 21.66 -10.65 -9.42
C GLN A 290 23.07 -10.40 -9.97
N ASP A 291 23.36 -10.97 -11.14
CA ASP A 291 24.58 -10.69 -11.89
C ASP A 291 24.69 -9.20 -12.29
N PHE A 292 23.62 -8.62 -12.84
CA PHE A 292 23.52 -7.19 -13.17
C PHE A 292 22.08 -6.68 -13.07
N ILE A 293 21.90 -5.36 -13.13
CA ILE A 293 20.60 -4.71 -13.24
C ILE A 293 20.39 -4.27 -14.70
N PRO A 294 19.38 -4.78 -15.42
CA PRO A 294 18.96 -4.22 -16.69
C PRO A 294 18.16 -2.95 -16.42
N ARG A 295 18.59 -1.81 -16.98
CA ARG A 295 17.82 -0.56 -16.90
C ARG A 295 18.12 0.35 -18.07
N GLY A 296 17.09 0.76 -18.80
CA GLY A 296 17.23 1.70 -19.93
C GLY A 296 18.22 1.23 -21.01
N GLY A 297 18.22 -0.08 -21.29
CA GLY A 297 19.12 -0.71 -22.28
C GLY A 297 20.58 -0.88 -21.83
N ARG A 298 20.90 -0.57 -20.57
CA ARG A 298 22.25 -0.76 -19.99
C ARG A 298 22.25 -1.85 -18.93
N LYS A 299 23.42 -2.45 -18.70
CA LYS A 299 23.67 -3.42 -17.65
C LYS A 299 24.54 -2.80 -16.56
N PHE A 300 24.05 -2.75 -15.33
CA PHE A 300 24.81 -2.25 -14.18
C PHE A 300 25.28 -3.45 -13.33
N PRO A 301 26.59 -3.67 -13.17
CA PRO A 301 27.10 -4.91 -12.58
C PRO A 301 26.79 -4.92 -11.07
N LEU A 302 25.92 -5.85 -10.66
CA LEU A 302 25.42 -5.88 -9.28
C LEU A 302 26.22 -6.85 -8.43
N TYR A 303 26.42 -8.08 -8.93
CA TYR A 303 27.21 -9.08 -8.22
C TYR A 303 28.63 -8.58 -7.91
N SER A 304 29.28 -7.85 -8.83
CA SER A 304 30.61 -7.26 -8.56
C SER A 304 30.62 -6.31 -7.35
N ARG A 305 29.59 -5.47 -7.19
CA ARG A 305 29.44 -4.56 -6.04
C ARG A 305 29.21 -5.34 -4.75
N VAL A 306 28.44 -6.43 -4.83
CA VAL A 306 28.22 -7.34 -3.70
C VAL A 306 29.51 -8.06 -3.33
N VAL A 307 30.33 -8.49 -4.28
CA VAL A 307 31.65 -9.10 -4.02
C VAL A 307 32.57 -8.11 -3.29
N GLU A 308 32.62 -6.85 -3.73
CA GLU A 308 33.38 -5.78 -3.04
C GLU A 308 32.88 -5.53 -1.61
N ALA A 309 31.58 -5.75 -1.35
CA ALA A 309 30.99 -5.66 -0.02
C ALA A 309 31.36 -6.85 0.90
N ASN A 310 32.02 -7.87 0.34
CA ASN A 310 32.57 -9.04 1.03
C ASN A 310 31.58 -9.81 1.94
N PRO A 311 30.42 -10.27 1.42
CA PRO A 311 29.50 -11.12 2.18
C PRO A 311 30.10 -12.51 2.41
N LEU A 312 29.62 -13.18 3.46
CA LEU A 312 29.98 -14.57 3.78
C LEU A 312 29.59 -15.55 2.67
N LYS A 313 28.39 -15.38 2.10
CA LYS A 313 27.86 -16.18 0.99
C LYS A 313 26.88 -15.36 0.17
N ALA A 314 26.96 -15.45 -1.15
CA ALA A 314 25.98 -14.89 -2.07
C ALA A 314 25.25 -16.00 -2.84
N ILE A 315 23.94 -15.84 -3.04
CA ILE A 315 23.15 -16.62 -3.98
C ILE A 315 22.81 -15.70 -5.15
N VAL A 316 23.26 -16.07 -6.34
CA VAL A 316 23.23 -15.17 -7.52
C VAL A 316 22.24 -15.67 -8.55
N LEU A 317 21.27 -14.81 -8.88
CA LEU A 317 20.27 -15.03 -9.92
C LEU A 317 20.71 -14.40 -11.25
N PRO A 318 20.43 -15.04 -12.40
CA PRO A 318 20.59 -14.38 -13.69
C PRO A 318 19.53 -13.27 -13.82
N ALA A 319 19.95 -12.09 -14.29
CA ALA A 319 19.01 -11.01 -14.56
C ALA A 319 18.21 -11.21 -15.84
N THR A 320 18.73 -11.99 -16.79
CA THR A 320 18.08 -12.34 -18.06
C THR A 320 18.41 -13.78 -18.46
N GLY A 321 17.40 -14.54 -18.87
CA GLY A 321 17.57 -15.96 -19.24
C GLY A 321 17.96 -16.84 -18.05
N ASP A 322 18.50 -18.03 -18.34
CA ASP A 322 18.74 -19.07 -17.31
C ASP A 322 20.21 -19.19 -16.87
N ALA A 323 21.12 -18.44 -17.49
CA ALA A 323 22.56 -18.57 -17.29
C ALA A 323 23.17 -17.28 -16.71
N LEU A 324 24.09 -17.45 -15.76
CA LEU A 324 24.84 -16.34 -15.19
C LEU A 324 25.90 -15.84 -16.18
N GLY A 325 25.97 -14.52 -16.35
CA GLY A 325 27.03 -13.86 -17.12
C GLY A 325 28.32 -13.58 -16.33
N VAL A 326 28.48 -14.16 -15.14
CA VAL A 326 29.56 -13.86 -14.19
C VAL A 326 30.18 -15.12 -13.60
N HIS A 327 31.47 -15.07 -13.26
CA HIS A 327 32.15 -16.11 -12.50
C HIS A 327 31.94 -15.90 -11.00
N LEU A 328 31.43 -16.92 -10.32
CA LEU A 328 31.16 -16.87 -8.88
C LEU A 328 32.43 -17.15 -8.06
N ARG A 329 32.50 -16.55 -6.86
CA ARG A 329 33.48 -16.94 -5.84
C ARG A 329 33.18 -18.37 -5.37
N MET A 330 34.19 -19.09 -4.89
CA MET A 330 34.02 -20.50 -4.49
C MET A 330 32.95 -20.75 -3.42
N GLN A 331 32.71 -19.78 -2.54
CA GLN A 331 31.73 -19.87 -1.46
C GLN A 331 30.30 -19.48 -1.87
N ASP A 332 30.13 -18.87 -3.05
CA ASP A 332 28.85 -18.38 -3.55
C ASP A 332 28.16 -19.47 -4.39
N LEU A 333 26.84 -19.37 -4.53
CA LEU A 333 26.02 -20.33 -5.27
C LEU A 333 25.27 -19.63 -6.40
N SER A 334 25.12 -20.33 -7.53
CA SER A 334 24.13 -19.92 -8.52
C SER A 334 22.73 -20.21 -7.98
N TRP A 335 21.72 -19.50 -8.46
CA TRP A 335 20.31 -19.78 -8.13
C TRP A 335 19.93 -21.24 -8.40
N ARG A 336 20.38 -21.78 -9.53
CA ARG A 336 20.13 -23.16 -9.92
C ARG A 336 20.75 -24.14 -8.92
N ASP A 337 22.00 -23.92 -8.52
CA ASP A 337 22.68 -24.78 -7.55
C ASP A 337 22.05 -24.64 -6.17
N PHE A 338 21.67 -23.44 -5.76
CA PHE A 338 20.95 -23.22 -4.51
C PHE A 338 19.65 -24.04 -4.44
N LEU A 339 18.83 -24.02 -5.49
CA LEU A 339 17.58 -24.79 -5.54
C LEU A 339 17.77 -26.30 -5.69
N SER A 340 18.85 -26.77 -6.33
CA SER A 340 19.05 -28.21 -6.58
C SER A 340 19.22 -29.02 -5.30
N HIS A 341 19.62 -28.40 -4.20
CA HIS A 341 19.78 -29.03 -2.88
C HIS A 341 18.47 -29.60 -2.29
N VAL A 342 17.30 -29.22 -2.83
CA VAL A 342 16.00 -29.54 -2.22
C VAL A 342 14.99 -30.17 -3.17
N SER A 343 15.44 -30.68 -4.31
CA SER A 343 14.63 -31.30 -5.36
C SER A 343 13.68 -32.44 -4.89
N CYS A 344 13.76 -32.86 -3.63
CA CYS A 344 13.06 -34.03 -3.09
C CYS A 344 12.42 -33.84 -1.68
N LEU A 345 12.39 -32.63 -1.10
CA LEU A 345 11.92 -32.44 0.28
C LEU A 345 10.57 -31.69 0.30
N PRO A 346 9.46 -32.32 0.72
CA PRO A 346 8.24 -31.58 1.04
C PRO A 346 8.45 -30.72 2.30
N ARG A 347 7.84 -29.54 2.31
CA ARG A 347 7.72 -28.70 3.52
C ARG A 347 6.42 -28.97 4.25
#